data_AF-G8WRE4-F1
#
_entry.id   AF-G8WRE4-F1
#
_cell.length_a   1.000
_cell.length_b   1.000
_cell.length_c   1.000
_cell.angle_alpha   90.00
_cell.angle_beta   90.00
_cell.angle_gamma   90.00
#
_symmetry.space_group_name_H-M   'P 1'
#
loop_
_entity.id
_entity.type
_entity.pdbx_description
1 polymer ?
#
loop_
_entity_poly.entity_id
_entity_poly.type
_entity_poly.pdbx_seq_one_letter_code
_entity_poly.pdbx_strand_id
1 'polypeptide(L)'
;MLATVTHFLPVTSREVAVELAADASHMTAVWRLPAGDWQPDNTPDELTQFVFLVDGNLACGTIVDYARHWESAHYSGDCISPEVRTWTAAFTVCVERVPVTGDRVRYRLSVGTQRAWVTLDARS
;
A
#
# COMPACT_ATOMS: atom_id res chain seq x y z
N MET A 1 -16.10 7.39 -4.94
CA MET A 1 -15.86 6.43 -6.03
C MET A 1 -15.22 5.21 -5.39
N LEU A 2 -15.84 4.02 -5.48
CA LEU A 2 -15.27 2.80 -4.90
C LEU A 2 -14.29 2.20 -5.92
N ALA A 3 -13.05 1.97 -5.50
CA ALA A 3 -12.09 1.21 -6.29
C ALA A 3 -12.20 -0.25 -5.84
N THR A 4 -12.57 -1.15 -6.76
CA THR A 4 -12.74 -2.58 -6.49
C THR A 4 -11.56 -3.35 -7.10
N VAL A 5 -10.88 -4.16 -6.29
CA VAL A 5 -9.82 -5.07 -6.70
C VAL A 5 -10.20 -6.48 -6.26
N THR A 6 -10.37 -7.40 -7.21
CA THR A 6 -10.76 -8.79 -6.91
C THR A 6 -9.53 -9.61 -6.49
N HIS A 7 -9.55 -10.20 -5.30
CA HIS A 7 -8.50 -11.11 -4.83
C HIS A 7 -9.08 -12.50 -4.51
N PHE A 8 -8.26 -13.53 -4.71
CA PHE A 8 -8.59 -14.90 -4.34
C PHE A 8 -7.72 -15.29 -3.14
N LEU A 9 -8.34 -15.51 -1.98
CA LEU A 9 -7.65 -16.03 -0.81
C LEU A 9 -7.72 -17.56 -0.79
N PRO A 10 -6.62 -18.25 -0.44
CA PRO A 10 -6.65 -19.69 -0.19
C PRO A 10 -7.26 -19.93 1.20
N VAL A 11 -8.58 -19.90 1.30
CA VAL A 11 -9.27 -20.41 2.49
C VAL A 11 -9.39 -21.91 2.31
N THR A 12 -8.70 -22.66 3.18
CA THR A 12 -8.75 -24.12 3.29
C THR A 12 -10.10 -24.70 2.80
N SER A 13 -10.02 -25.36 1.63
CA SER A 13 -11.06 -26.14 0.96
C SER A 13 -12.25 -25.45 0.28
N ARG A 14 -12.22 -24.14 -0.02
CA ARG A 14 -13.08 -23.56 -1.08
C ARG A 14 -12.50 -22.24 -1.56
N GLU A 15 -12.14 -22.15 -2.85
CA GLU A 15 -11.87 -20.86 -3.50
C GLU A 15 -13.15 -20.02 -3.44
N VAL A 16 -13.16 -19.03 -2.57
CA VAL A 16 -14.22 -18.02 -2.51
C VAL A 16 -13.61 -16.76 -3.10
N ALA A 17 -14.17 -16.29 -4.22
CA ALA A 17 -13.83 -14.99 -4.77
C ALA A 17 -14.27 -13.92 -3.76
N VAL A 18 -13.33 -13.17 -3.22
CA VAL A 18 -13.65 -12.06 -2.31
C VAL A 18 -13.30 -10.77 -3.05
N GLU A 19 -14.31 -9.96 -3.33
CA GLU A 19 -14.09 -8.62 -3.90
C GLU A 19 -13.58 -7.73 -2.77
N LEU A 20 -12.41 -7.12 -2.95
CA LEU A 20 -11.84 -6.13 -2.03
C LEU A 20 -12.15 -4.76 -2.61
N ALA A 21 -13.03 -3.99 -1.98
CA ALA A 21 -13.24 -2.60 -2.37
C ALA A 21 -12.68 -1.68 -1.32
N ALA A 22 -12.13 -0.54 -1.73
CA ALA A 22 -11.69 0.47 -0.81
C ALA A 22 -12.57 1.72 -0.90
N ASP A 23 -13.05 2.20 0.24
CA ASP A 23 -13.68 3.50 0.34
C ASP A 23 -12.60 4.57 0.40
N ALA A 24 -12.35 5.25 -0.71
CA ALA A 24 -11.36 6.32 -0.78
C ALA A 24 -11.64 7.48 0.19
N SER A 25 -12.90 7.69 0.61
CA SER A 25 -13.31 8.76 1.52
C SER A 25 -12.91 8.46 2.97
N HIS A 26 -12.85 7.18 3.33
CA HIS A 26 -12.56 6.70 4.69
C HIS A 26 -11.26 5.88 4.78
N MET A 27 -10.64 5.58 3.63
CA MET A 27 -9.49 4.69 3.46
C MET A 27 -9.66 3.33 4.14
N THR A 28 -10.81 2.68 3.91
CA THR A 28 -11.15 1.37 4.49
C THR A 28 -11.33 0.35 3.37
N ALA A 29 -10.82 -0.88 3.53
CA ALA A 29 -11.21 -1.97 2.64
C ALA A 29 -12.39 -2.76 3.21
N VAL A 30 -13.22 -3.26 2.31
CA VAL A 30 -14.38 -4.11 2.59
C VAL A 30 -14.26 -5.38 1.77
N TRP A 31 -14.55 -6.53 2.39
CA TRP A 31 -14.67 -7.82 1.70
C TRP A 31 -16.11 -8.05 1.29
N ARG A 32 -16.35 -8.50 0.06
CA ARG A 32 -17.63 -9.07 -0.30
C ARG A 32 -17.66 -10.55 0.06
N LEU A 33 -18.41 -10.89 1.10
CA LEU A 33 -18.68 -12.29 1.44
C LEU A 33 -19.41 -12.99 0.29
N PRO A 34 -19.34 -14.32 0.18
CA PRO A 34 -20.07 -15.07 -0.85
C PRO A 34 -21.60 -14.91 -0.78
N ALA A 35 -22.13 -14.42 0.34
CA ALA A 35 -23.54 -14.04 0.50
C ALA A 35 -23.88 -12.67 -0.12
N GLY A 36 -22.89 -11.91 -0.59
CA GLY A 36 -23.04 -10.59 -1.20
C GLY A 36 -22.87 -9.41 -0.23
N ASP A 37 -22.81 -9.66 1.07
CA ASP A 37 -22.64 -8.62 2.09
C ASP A 37 -21.18 -8.14 2.17
N TRP A 38 -21.02 -6.83 2.26
CA TRP A 38 -19.75 -6.20 2.55
C TRP A 38 -19.49 -6.24 4.06
N GLN A 39 -18.35 -6.80 4.47
CA GLN A 39 -17.93 -6.79 5.87
C GLN A 39 -16.51 -6.25 6.03
N PRO A 40 -16.25 -5.48 7.10
CA PRO A 40 -14.89 -5.07 7.45
C PRO A 40 -14.07 -6.30 7.84
N ASP A 41 -12.83 -6.36 7.34
CA ASP A 41 -11.87 -7.35 7.83
C ASP A 41 -11.48 -7.02 9.28
N ASN A 42 -11.62 -8.01 10.16
CA ASN A 42 -11.22 -7.88 11.57
C ASN A 42 -10.07 -8.85 11.92
N THR A 43 -9.40 -9.44 10.92
CA THR A 43 -8.22 -10.26 11.18
C THR A 43 -7.10 -9.38 11.75
N PRO A 44 -6.40 -9.83 12.82
CA PRO A 44 -5.32 -9.06 13.40
C PRO A 44 -4.24 -8.86 12.34
N ASP A 45 -3.96 -7.59 12.03
CA ASP A 45 -2.98 -7.17 11.03
C ASP A 45 -1.59 -7.74 11.37
N GLU A 46 -1.20 -8.85 10.75
CA GLU A 46 0.20 -8.95 10.36
C GLU A 46 0.38 -7.85 9.32
N LEU A 47 1.09 -6.78 9.70
CA LEU A 47 1.51 -5.70 8.81
C LEU A 47 2.12 -6.35 7.56
N THR A 48 1.32 -6.58 6.55
CA THR A 48 1.71 -7.23 5.28
C THR A 48 1.11 -6.47 4.12
N GLN A 49 -0.05 -5.86 4.31
CA GLN A 49 -0.72 -5.02 3.33
C GLN A 49 -1.10 -3.67 3.89
N PHE A 50 -1.04 -2.68 3.01
CA PHE A 50 -1.36 -1.29 3.25
C PHE A 50 -2.25 -0.76 2.14
N VAL A 51 -3.11 0.18 2.50
CA VAL A 51 -3.84 1.04 1.57
C VAL A 51 -3.23 2.43 1.57
N PHE A 52 -3.06 3.00 0.37
CA PHE A 52 -2.47 4.32 0.16
C PHE A 52 -3.01 4.97 -1.12
N LEU A 53 -2.74 6.26 -1.29
CA LEU A 53 -3.18 7.02 -2.46
C LEU A 53 -2.01 7.32 -3.40
N VAL A 54 -2.24 7.13 -4.69
CA VAL A 54 -1.34 7.53 -5.78
C VAL A 54 -2.15 8.35 -6.77
N ASP A 55 -1.81 9.63 -6.89
CA ASP A 55 -2.51 10.63 -7.69
C ASP A 55 -4.03 10.62 -7.46
N GLY A 56 -4.44 10.58 -6.18
CA GLY A 56 -5.84 10.50 -5.76
C GLY A 56 -6.52 9.16 -6.00
N ASN A 57 -5.85 8.19 -6.64
CA ASN A 57 -6.35 6.83 -6.82
C ASN A 57 -5.91 5.93 -5.67
N LEU A 58 -6.79 5.02 -5.28
CA LEU A 58 -6.51 4.10 -4.19
C LEU A 58 -5.72 2.89 -4.69
N ALA A 59 -4.60 2.63 -4.03
CA ALA A 59 -3.75 1.47 -4.23
C ALA A 59 -3.67 0.63 -2.95
N CYS A 60 -3.45 -0.67 -3.13
CA CYS A 60 -3.24 -1.62 -2.04
C CYS A 60 -1.98 -2.43 -2.34
N GLY A 61 -1.15 -2.69 -1.33
CA GLY A 61 0.04 -3.50 -1.48
C GLY A 61 0.93 -3.49 -0.25
N THR A 62 2.13 -4.05 -0.40
CA THR A 62 3.14 -4.09 0.66
C THR A 62 3.91 -2.77 0.75
N ILE A 63 4.81 -2.63 1.74
CA ILE A 63 5.76 -1.49 1.75
C ILE A 63 6.64 -1.44 0.48
N VAL A 64 6.87 -2.59 -0.17
CA VAL A 64 7.65 -2.67 -1.41
C VAL A 64 6.84 -2.09 -2.57
N ASP A 65 5.54 -2.32 -2.63
CA ASP A 65 4.67 -1.77 -3.67
C ASP A 65 4.50 -0.26 -3.47
N TYR A 66 4.31 0.19 -2.23
CA TYR A 66 4.37 1.62 -1.90
C TYR A 66 5.70 2.24 -2.36
N ALA A 67 6.84 1.60 -2.09
CA ALA A 67 8.15 2.11 -2.49
C ALA A 67 8.32 2.23 -4.00
N ARG A 68 7.75 1.31 -4.79
CA ARG A 68 7.73 1.40 -6.26
C ARG A 68 6.89 2.58 -6.73
N HIS A 69 5.72 2.81 -6.13
CA HIS A 69 4.90 3.97 -6.45
C HIS A 69 5.58 5.28 -6.05
N TRP A 70 6.26 5.30 -4.90
CA TRP A 70 7.04 6.45 -4.44
C TRP A 70 8.20 6.76 -5.39
N GLU A 71 8.92 5.73 -5.85
CA GLU A 71 9.97 5.86 -6.86
C GLU A 71 9.40 6.41 -8.18
N SER A 72 8.30 5.84 -8.66
CA SER A 72 7.65 6.32 -9.88
C SER A 72 7.22 7.78 -9.75
N ALA A 73 6.59 8.15 -8.63
CA ALA A 73 6.15 9.50 -8.32
C ALA A 73 7.30 10.53 -8.29
N HIS A 74 8.48 10.13 -7.81
CA HIS A 74 9.69 10.96 -7.88
C HIS A 74 10.04 11.35 -9.32
N TYR A 75 9.90 10.43 -10.28
CA TYR A 75 10.23 10.68 -11.68
C TYR A 75 9.08 11.33 -12.48
N SER A 76 7.82 10.99 -12.18
CA SER A 76 6.65 11.52 -12.90
C SER A 76 6.14 12.85 -12.35
N GLY A 77 6.45 13.18 -11.11
CA GLY A 77 5.85 14.32 -10.39
C GLY A 77 4.46 14.02 -9.82
N ASP A 78 4.02 12.76 -9.86
CA ASP A 78 2.75 12.34 -9.28
C ASP A 78 2.77 12.50 -7.76
N CYS A 79 1.58 12.67 -7.17
CA CYS A 79 1.46 12.76 -5.72
C CYS A 79 1.23 11.38 -5.10
N ILE A 80 2.04 10.99 -4.12
CA ILE A 80 1.78 9.81 -3.28
C ILE A 80 1.48 10.25 -1.85
N SER A 81 0.51 9.60 -1.19
CA SER A 81 0.18 9.93 0.20
C SER A 81 1.37 9.62 1.10
N PRO A 82 1.80 10.54 1.99
CA PRO A 82 2.87 10.28 2.95
C PRO A 82 2.45 9.29 4.05
N GLU A 83 1.18 8.91 4.06
CA GLU A 83 0.59 7.96 4.98
C GLU A 83 0.16 6.70 4.24
N VAL A 84 0.33 5.58 4.91
CA VAL A 84 -0.28 4.30 4.58
C VAL A 84 -1.21 3.89 5.71
N ARG A 85 -2.21 3.08 5.40
CA ARG A 85 -3.15 2.59 6.40
C ARG A 85 -3.25 1.08 6.36
N THR A 86 -3.34 0.47 7.53
CA THR A 86 -3.95 -0.85 7.67
C THR A 86 -5.43 -0.67 8.03
N TRP A 87 -6.11 -1.78 8.30
CA TRP A 87 -7.53 -1.76 8.68
C TRP A 87 -7.78 -1.04 9.99
N THR A 88 -6.81 -1.09 10.90
CA THR A 88 -6.95 -0.62 12.28
C THR A 88 -6.14 0.64 12.60
N ALA A 89 -5.17 0.99 11.76
CA ALA A 89 -4.21 2.04 12.08
C ALA A 89 -3.73 2.81 10.84
N ALA A 90 -3.40 4.08 11.06
CA ALA A 90 -2.71 4.91 10.10
C ALA A 90 -1.24 5.05 10.50
N PHE A 91 -0.37 5.03 9.49
CA PHE A 91 1.07 5.13 9.67
C PHE A 91 1.65 6.14 8.69
N THR A 92 2.40 7.09 9.21
CA THR A 92 3.26 7.92 8.36
C THR A 92 4.45 7.09 7.88
N VAL A 93 4.73 7.13 6.57
CA VAL A 93 5.90 6.47 5.99
C VAL A 93 7.13 7.30 6.31
N CYS A 94 8.05 6.74 7.08
CA CYS A 94 9.35 7.37 7.31
C CYS A 94 10.22 7.19 6.07
N VAL A 95 10.70 8.30 5.49
CA VAL A 95 11.64 8.30 4.36
C VAL A 95 12.98 8.84 4.84
N GLU A 96 14.00 7.99 4.80
CA GLU A 96 15.35 8.34 5.22
C GLU A 96 16.31 8.25 4.04
N ARG A 97 17.05 9.34 3.80
CA ARG A 97 18.12 9.36 2.81
C ARG A 97 19.36 8.67 3.39
N VAL A 98 19.82 7.62 2.73
CA VAL A 98 21.02 6.88 3.07
C VAL A 98 22.12 7.22 2.07
N PRO A 99 23.28 7.74 2.53
CA PRO A 99 24.38 8.05 1.64
C PRO A 99 24.91 6.77 0.99
N VAL A 100 25.11 6.83 -0.32
CA VAL A 100 25.81 5.79 -1.09
C VAL A 100 26.94 6.44 -1.87
N THR A 101 27.95 5.65 -2.23
CA THR A 101 29.08 6.13 -3.03
C THR A 101 28.66 6.28 -4.50
N GLY A 102 29.03 7.40 -5.12
CA GLY A 102 28.73 7.72 -6.53
C GLY A 102 27.50 8.61 -6.72
N ASP A 103 26.99 8.67 -7.95
CA ASP A 103 25.89 9.57 -8.38
C ASP A 103 24.49 9.02 -8.08
N ARG A 104 24.35 8.19 -7.04
CA ARG A 104 23.07 7.59 -6.65
C ARG A 104 22.67 8.07 -5.27
N VAL A 105 21.38 8.09 -5.00
CA VAL A 105 20.83 8.33 -3.67
C VAL A 105 19.95 7.17 -3.30
N ARG A 106 20.24 6.51 -2.18
CA ARG A 106 19.41 5.44 -1.66
C ARG A 106 18.48 5.99 -0.59
N TYR A 107 17.22 5.59 -0.62
CA TYR A 107 16.22 5.93 0.37
C TYR A 107 15.74 4.66 1.06
N ARG A 108 15.59 4.74 2.38
CA ARG A 108 14.91 3.73 3.19
C ARG A 108 13.52 4.23 3.50
N LEU A 109 12.51 3.47 3.07
CA LEU A 109 11.11 3.71 3.39
C LEU A 109 10.70 2.70 4.46
N SER A 110 10.06 3.14 5.53
CA SER A 110 9.68 2.24 6.62
C SER A 110 8.34 2.58 7.29
N VAL A 111 7.63 1.53 7.69
CA VAL A 111 6.39 1.58 8.46
C VAL A 111 6.46 0.51 9.53
N GLY A 112 6.50 0.90 10.82
CA GLY A 112 6.74 -0.03 11.92
C GLY A 112 8.03 -0.82 11.73
N THR A 113 7.94 -2.15 11.68
CA THR A 113 9.09 -3.05 11.43
C THR A 113 9.37 -3.31 9.96
N GLN A 114 8.42 -2.98 9.06
CA GLN A 114 8.56 -3.17 7.62
C GLN A 114 9.45 -2.09 6.99
N ARG A 115 10.25 -2.50 6.00
CA ARG A 115 11.20 -1.62 5.31
C ARG A 115 11.32 -1.99 3.83
N ALA A 116 11.44 -0.97 2.99
CA ALA A 116 11.79 -1.08 1.59
C ALA A 116 12.91 -0.09 1.24
N TRP A 117 13.62 -0.37 0.16
CA TRP A 117 14.72 0.45 -0.33
C TRP A 117 14.42 0.93 -1.74
N VAL A 118 14.61 2.21 -1.98
CA VAL A 118 14.56 2.84 -3.30
C VAL A 118 15.95 3.38 -3.62
N THR A 119 16.41 3.27 -4.85
CA THR A 119 17.68 3.87 -5.27
C THR A 119 17.44 4.73 -6.49
N LEU A 120 17.55 6.04 -6.32
CA LEU A 120 17.34 7.04 -7.37
C LEU A 120 18.68 7.50 -7.94
N ASP A 121 18.69 7.86 -9.21
CA ASP A 121 19.84 8.53 -9.81
C ASP A 121 19.83 10.02 -9.43
N ALA A 122 20.96 10.54 -8.93
CA ALA A 122 21.08 11.90 -8.38
C ALA A 122 20.94 13.03 -9.42
N ARG A 123 20.75 12.68 -10.69
CA ARG A 123 20.67 13.60 -11.84
C ARG A 123 19.24 13.84 -12.33
N SER A 124 18.24 13.26 -11.67
CA SER A 124 16.82 13.43 -11.99
C SER A 124 16.26 14.77 -11.51
#